data_AF-A0A0V0IEF0-F1
#
_entry.id   AF-A0A0V0IEF0-F1
#
_cell.length_a   1.000
_cell.length_b   1.000
_cell.length_c   1.000
_cell.angle_alpha   90.00
_cell.angle_beta   90.00
_cell.angle_gamma   90.00
#
_symmetry.space_group_name_H-M   'P 1'
#
loop_
_entity.id
_entity.type
_entity.pdbx_description
1 polymer ?
#
loop_
_entity_poly.entity_id
_entity_poly.type
_entity_poly.pdbx_seq_one_letter_code
_entity_poly.pdbx_strand_id
1 'polypeptide(L)'
;MTPADLMRAVVPVFPPSESHLVRDGYLRGERNPGELRCAPSKFFMLFDTNSDGHISFKEYIFFVTLLSIPESSFSVAFKMFDLDCNGEIDIYEFKKVMTLMRAHNRQGAHHSDGHRGGHNLGGHIDSGGLLQDFFGEDGKKRLQYDTFVQFLRDLHEEMLKLEFAHYDYKFRGTISAKDFALSMVASADLKYLNKLLDRVDDLDNEPQLSHIRISFEEFKSFAELRKKLQPFSLALFCFGQVNGLLTRSDFKRAASQVCGVSLTDNMIELVFHVFDTNRDGSLSSDEFIRVLEKRARDIAEPTEAGILNFMSCCGNCTRNYKSNLLSSWSTSC
;
A
#
# COMPACT_ATOMS: atom_id res chain seq x y z
N MET A 1 -15.12 -8.86 10.99
CA MET A 1 -13.96 -8.53 11.86
C MET A 1 -14.17 -7.11 12.37
N THR A 2 -13.59 -6.69 13.49
CA THR A 2 -13.69 -5.26 13.85
C THR A 2 -12.84 -4.41 12.89
N PRO A 3 -13.12 -3.11 12.73
CA PRO A 3 -12.22 -2.20 12.01
C PRO A 3 -10.78 -2.23 12.57
N ALA A 4 -10.64 -2.46 13.88
CA ALA A 4 -9.35 -2.64 14.52
C ALA A 4 -8.62 -3.91 14.03
N ASP A 5 -9.34 -5.00 13.83
CA ASP A 5 -8.79 -6.23 13.25
C ASP A 5 -8.42 -6.05 11.78
N LEU A 6 -9.21 -5.28 11.03
CA LEU A 6 -8.91 -4.92 9.65
C LEU A 6 -7.55 -4.22 9.57
N MET A 7 -7.34 -3.20 10.40
CA MET A 7 -6.08 -2.47 10.47
C MET A 7 -4.89 -3.42 10.73
N ARG A 8 -5.02 -4.38 11.64
CA ARG A 8 -3.93 -5.36 11.89
C ARG A 8 -3.72 -6.35 10.75
N ALA A 9 -4.78 -6.68 10.01
CA ALA A 9 -4.69 -7.62 8.91
C ALA A 9 -3.95 -7.03 7.69
N VAL A 10 -4.03 -5.71 7.49
CA VAL A 10 -3.54 -5.07 6.27
C VAL A 10 -2.21 -4.32 6.43
N VAL A 11 -1.80 -3.96 7.64
CA VAL A 11 -0.48 -3.33 7.86
C VAL A 11 0.55 -4.43 8.21
N PRO A 12 1.51 -4.76 7.32
CA PRO A 12 2.56 -5.71 7.63
C PRO A 12 3.55 -5.05 8.60
N VAL A 13 3.44 -5.37 9.89
CA VAL A 13 4.29 -4.82 10.95
C VAL A 13 4.92 -5.89 11.82
N PHE A 14 6.14 -5.60 12.28
CA PHE A 14 6.75 -6.32 13.39
C PHE A 14 6.23 -5.79 14.72
N PRO A 15 6.35 -6.55 15.82
CA PRO A 15 6.01 -6.05 17.15
C PRO A 15 6.87 -4.82 17.48
N PRO A 16 6.32 -3.77 18.10
CA PRO A 16 7.12 -2.62 18.51
C PRO A 16 8.20 -3.06 19.51
N SER A 17 9.43 -2.62 19.30
CA SER A 17 10.60 -2.92 20.15
C SER A 17 10.44 -2.46 21.60
N GLU A 18 9.74 -1.34 21.81
CA GLU A 18 9.43 -0.82 23.14
C GLU A 18 8.22 -1.53 23.80
N SER A 19 7.65 -2.55 23.15
CA SER A 19 6.57 -3.38 23.68
C SER A 19 7.13 -4.57 24.45
N HIS A 20 6.59 -4.83 25.64
CA HIS A 20 6.80 -6.07 26.40
C HIS A 20 5.93 -7.23 25.87
N LEU A 21 5.12 -6.95 24.84
CA LEU A 21 4.34 -7.95 24.13
C LEU A 21 5.21 -8.50 23.01
N VAL A 22 5.90 -9.60 23.29
CA VAL A 22 6.32 -10.52 22.23
C VAL A 22 5.03 -10.91 21.52
N ARG A 23 4.96 -10.83 20.19
CA ARG A 23 3.75 -11.26 19.47
C ARG A 23 3.59 -12.76 19.65
N ASP A 24 2.88 -13.11 20.71
CA ASP A 24 2.44 -14.45 21.05
C ASP A 24 0.96 -14.52 20.64
N GLY A 25 0.72 -15.01 19.40
CA GLY A 25 -0.60 -15.25 18.75
C GLY A 25 -1.71 -14.17 18.90
N TYR A 26 -2.98 -14.28 18.47
CA TYR A 26 -3.85 -15.43 18.14
C TYR A 26 -5.17 -15.04 17.40
N LEU A 27 -5.89 -16.05 16.89
CA LEU A 27 -7.25 -15.99 16.30
C LEU A 27 -8.33 -16.37 17.35
N ARG A 28 -9.64 -16.35 17.01
CA ARG A 28 -10.73 -16.75 17.95
C ARG A 28 -10.42 -18.08 18.64
N GLY A 29 -10.33 -18.06 19.98
CA GLY A 29 -9.76 -19.12 20.83
C GLY A 29 -8.92 -18.55 21.97
N GLU A 30 -8.53 -17.28 21.89
CA GLU A 30 -7.49 -16.69 22.75
C GLU A 30 -7.85 -15.29 23.28
N ARG A 31 -7.39 -14.99 24.50
CA ARG A 31 -7.39 -13.70 25.25
C ARG A 31 -5.98 -13.58 25.86
N ASN A 32 -5.27 -12.47 26.03
CA ASN A 32 -5.32 -11.04 25.69
C ASN A 32 -3.84 -10.58 25.82
N PRO A 33 -3.31 -9.63 25.03
CA PRO A 33 -3.82 -8.25 24.96
C PRO A 33 -4.02 -7.78 23.50
N GLY A 34 -5.28 -7.75 23.06
CA GLY A 34 -5.68 -7.61 21.66
C GLY A 34 -6.47 -6.35 21.30
N GLU A 35 -6.32 -5.25 22.05
CA GLU A 35 -6.88 -3.94 21.66
C GLU A 35 -5.82 -3.11 20.92
N LEU A 36 -6.19 -2.53 19.79
CA LEU A 36 -5.35 -1.48 19.19
C LEU A 36 -5.24 -0.36 20.22
N ARG A 37 -4.02 0.06 20.52
CA ARG A 37 -3.83 1.16 21.47
C ARG A 37 -4.15 2.53 20.84
N CYS A 38 -4.30 2.60 19.52
CA CYS A 38 -4.81 3.78 18.83
C CYS A 38 -6.34 3.70 18.65
N ALA A 39 -6.99 4.87 18.65
CA ALA A 39 -8.42 4.95 18.38
C ALA A 39 -8.73 4.39 16.98
N PRO A 40 -9.88 3.71 16.78
CA PRO A 40 -10.30 3.25 15.46
C PRO A 40 -10.30 4.42 14.47
N SER A 41 -9.68 4.23 13.30
CA SER A 41 -9.68 5.28 12.28
C SER A 41 -11.10 5.48 11.75
N LYS A 42 -11.58 6.74 11.79
CA LYS A 42 -12.88 7.12 11.24
C LYS A 42 -12.98 6.78 9.74
N PHE A 43 -11.85 6.76 9.04
CA PHE A 43 -11.79 6.40 7.64
C PHE A 43 -12.11 4.91 7.41
N PHE A 44 -11.66 4.03 8.30
CA PHE A 44 -11.94 2.60 8.22
C PHE A 44 -13.39 2.29 8.54
N MET A 45 -14.04 3.11 9.36
CA MET A 45 -15.48 3.02 9.60
C MET A 45 -16.30 3.30 8.33
N LEU A 46 -15.77 4.02 7.33
CA LEU A 46 -16.47 4.20 6.05
C LEU A 46 -16.68 2.87 5.30
N PHE A 47 -15.82 1.89 5.54
CA PHE A 47 -15.93 0.58 4.91
C PHE A 47 -16.91 -0.35 5.63
N ASP A 48 -17.40 0.03 6.81
CA ASP A 48 -18.57 -0.57 7.46
C ASP A 48 -19.84 0.02 6.81
N THR A 49 -20.16 -0.50 5.61
CA THR A 49 -21.19 0.04 4.71
C THR A 49 -22.61 -0.19 5.23
N ASN A 50 -22.81 -1.20 6.09
CA ASN A 50 -24.09 -1.45 6.75
C ASN A 50 -24.15 -0.87 8.17
N SER A 51 -23.05 -0.28 8.67
CA SER A 51 -22.94 0.34 9.99
C SER A 51 -23.29 -0.60 11.14
N ASP A 52 -22.96 -1.89 10.99
CA ASP A 52 -23.22 -2.92 12.00
C ASP A 52 -22.08 -3.03 13.04
N GLY A 53 -21.02 -2.22 12.90
CA GLY A 53 -19.83 -2.22 13.74
C GLY A 53 -18.79 -3.26 13.35
N HIS A 54 -19.01 -4.01 12.27
CA HIS A 54 -18.16 -5.09 11.79
C HIS A 54 -17.89 -5.01 10.29
N ILE A 55 -16.62 -5.19 9.92
CA ILE A 55 -16.23 -5.37 8.53
C ILE A 55 -16.53 -6.82 8.12
N SER A 56 -17.55 -7.00 7.28
CA SER A 56 -17.85 -8.25 6.60
C SER A 56 -16.75 -8.61 5.59
N PHE A 57 -16.74 -9.86 5.12
CA PHE A 57 -15.78 -10.26 4.09
C PHE A 57 -15.92 -9.45 2.80
N LYS A 58 -17.15 -9.05 2.44
CA LYS A 58 -17.41 -8.24 1.23
C LYS A 58 -16.84 -6.82 1.35
N GLU A 59 -16.92 -6.26 2.54
CA GLU A 59 -16.34 -4.94 2.88
C GLU A 59 -14.83 -5.00 2.98
N TYR A 60 -14.28 -6.10 3.52
CA TYR A 60 -12.85 -6.36 3.52
C TYR A 60 -12.27 -6.37 2.10
N ILE A 61 -12.86 -7.17 1.20
CA ILE A 61 -12.39 -7.22 -0.20
C ILE A 61 -12.55 -5.86 -0.87
N PHE A 62 -13.62 -5.12 -0.57
CA PHE A 62 -13.80 -3.75 -1.07
C PHE A 62 -12.64 -2.83 -0.64
N PHE A 63 -12.34 -2.82 0.66
CA PHE A 63 -11.23 -2.07 1.23
C PHE A 63 -9.90 -2.40 0.56
N VAL A 64 -9.53 -3.69 0.50
CA VAL A 64 -8.25 -4.12 -0.10
C VAL A 64 -8.20 -3.77 -1.58
N THR A 65 -9.32 -3.86 -2.29
CA THR A 65 -9.38 -3.52 -3.72
C THR A 65 -9.03 -2.05 -3.97
N LEU A 66 -9.65 -1.12 -3.22
CA LEU A 66 -9.34 0.31 -3.37
C LEU A 66 -7.93 0.64 -2.89
N LEU A 67 -7.48 0.02 -1.80
CA LEU A 67 -6.12 0.20 -1.28
C LEU A 67 -5.04 -0.30 -2.26
N SER A 68 -5.34 -1.29 -3.09
CA SER A 68 -4.39 -1.85 -4.06
C SER A 68 -4.16 -0.96 -5.29
N ILE A 69 -4.94 0.12 -5.47
CA ILE A 69 -4.78 1.03 -6.61
C ILE A 69 -3.57 1.93 -6.31
N PRO A 70 -2.46 1.85 -7.07
CA PRO A 70 -1.32 2.71 -6.84
C PRO A 70 -1.61 4.15 -7.27
N GLU A 71 -0.97 5.13 -6.62
CA GLU A 71 -1.17 6.56 -6.88
C GLU A 71 -0.93 6.94 -8.35
N SER A 72 0.06 6.32 -9.01
CA SER A 72 0.34 6.51 -10.43
C SER A 72 -0.82 6.11 -11.36
N SER A 73 -1.74 5.28 -10.86
CA SER A 73 -2.86 4.73 -11.61
C SER A 73 -4.21 5.34 -11.23
N PHE A 74 -4.26 6.33 -10.33
CA PHE A 74 -5.54 6.94 -9.92
C PHE A 74 -6.34 7.52 -11.09
N SER A 75 -5.66 8.17 -12.04
CA SER A 75 -6.32 8.72 -13.24
C SER A 75 -6.88 7.63 -14.16
N VAL A 76 -6.14 6.54 -14.32
CA VAL A 76 -6.59 5.40 -15.12
C VAL A 76 -7.76 4.71 -14.41
N ALA A 77 -7.67 4.49 -13.10
CA ALA A 77 -8.72 3.90 -12.29
C ALA A 77 -10.02 4.71 -12.39
N PHE A 78 -9.97 6.04 -12.27
CA PHE A 78 -11.18 6.87 -12.42
C PHE A 78 -11.88 6.65 -13.77
N LYS A 79 -11.11 6.67 -14.88
CA LYS A 79 -11.64 6.41 -16.22
C LYS A 79 -12.18 4.98 -16.42
N MET A 80 -11.79 4.04 -15.56
CA MET A 80 -12.33 2.69 -15.57
C MET A 80 -13.63 2.60 -14.77
N PHE A 81 -13.81 3.45 -13.78
CA PHE A 81 -15.05 3.59 -13.02
C PHE A 81 -16.11 4.38 -13.79
N ASP A 82 -15.74 5.44 -14.50
CA ASP A 82 -16.61 6.22 -15.40
C ASP A 82 -16.88 5.41 -16.69
N LEU A 83 -18.00 4.69 -16.75
CA LEU A 83 -18.28 3.71 -17.82
C LEU A 83 -18.92 4.36 -19.05
N ASP A 84 -19.64 5.47 -18.86
CA ASP A 84 -20.26 6.23 -19.95
C ASP A 84 -19.38 7.39 -20.44
N CYS A 85 -18.21 7.61 -19.81
CA CYS A 85 -17.23 8.64 -20.13
C CYS A 85 -17.78 10.07 -19.96
N ASN A 86 -18.72 10.28 -19.04
CA ASN A 86 -19.32 11.59 -18.80
C ASN A 86 -18.47 12.51 -17.91
N GLY A 87 -17.37 11.99 -17.33
CA GLY A 87 -16.44 12.72 -16.46
C GLY A 87 -16.78 12.65 -14.96
N GLU A 88 -17.83 11.94 -14.58
CA GLU A 88 -18.30 11.75 -13.21
C GLU A 88 -18.66 10.27 -13.00
N ILE A 89 -18.41 9.74 -11.81
CA ILE A 89 -18.81 8.36 -11.50
C ILE A 89 -20.16 8.39 -10.79
N ASP A 90 -21.09 7.55 -11.22
CA ASP A 90 -22.30 7.29 -10.47
C ASP A 90 -22.31 6.02 -9.61
N ILE A 91 -23.31 5.90 -8.73
CA ILE A 91 -23.41 4.78 -7.80
C ILE A 91 -23.55 3.43 -8.52
N TYR A 92 -24.18 3.38 -9.69
CA TYR A 92 -24.33 2.14 -10.46
C TYR A 92 -23.00 1.73 -11.08
N GLU A 93 -22.30 2.68 -11.71
CA GLU A 93 -20.98 2.48 -12.26
C GLU A 93 -19.99 2.02 -11.20
N PHE A 94 -19.95 2.71 -10.06
CA PHE A 94 -19.10 2.36 -8.94
C PHE A 94 -19.39 0.94 -8.43
N LYS A 95 -20.66 0.59 -8.17
CA LYS A 95 -21.04 -0.75 -7.73
C LYS A 95 -20.68 -1.82 -8.76
N LYS A 96 -20.82 -1.52 -10.05
CA LYS A 96 -20.52 -2.44 -11.15
C LYS A 96 -19.03 -2.74 -11.22
N VAL A 97 -18.17 -1.72 -11.22
CA VAL A 97 -16.72 -1.91 -11.22
C VAL A 97 -16.27 -2.62 -9.94
N MET A 98 -16.85 -2.27 -8.79
CA MET A 98 -16.54 -2.98 -7.55
C MET A 98 -16.90 -4.46 -7.58
N THR A 99 -18.04 -4.81 -8.19
CA THR A 99 -18.45 -6.21 -8.37
C THR A 99 -17.49 -6.96 -9.29
N LEU A 100 -17.04 -6.33 -10.38
CA LEU A 100 -16.07 -6.91 -11.31
C LEU A 100 -14.70 -7.11 -10.66
N MET A 101 -14.21 -6.11 -9.93
CA MET A 101 -12.92 -6.20 -9.22
C MET A 101 -12.93 -7.32 -8.17
N ARG A 102 -14.05 -7.51 -7.47
CA ARG A 102 -14.23 -8.62 -6.51
C ARG A 102 -14.16 -9.99 -7.18
N ALA A 103 -14.75 -10.15 -8.35
CA ALA A 103 -14.75 -11.42 -9.08
C ALA A 103 -13.33 -11.82 -9.57
N HIS A 104 -12.48 -10.83 -9.84
CA HIS A 104 -11.10 -11.05 -10.30
C HIS A 104 -10.05 -11.10 -9.19
N ASN A 105 -10.39 -10.71 -7.95
CA ASN A 105 -9.50 -10.91 -6.81
C ASN A 105 -9.50 -12.39 -6.39
N ARG A 106 -8.31 -13.02 -6.35
CA ARG A 106 -8.15 -14.45 -5.98
C ARG A 106 -8.72 -14.77 -4.59
N GLN A 107 -8.73 -13.79 -3.68
CA GLN A 107 -9.39 -13.89 -2.38
C GLN A 107 -10.94 -13.88 -2.48
N GLY A 108 -11.54 -13.26 -3.50
CA GLY A 108 -12.97 -13.40 -3.81
C GLY A 108 -13.30 -14.68 -4.60
N ALA A 109 -12.41 -15.09 -5.52
CA ALA A 109 -12.61 -16.21 -6.43
C ALA A 109 -12.42 -17.60 -5.79
N HIS A 110 -11.53 -17.77 -4.80
CA HIS A 110 -11.38 -19.07 -4.09
C HIS A 110 -12.49 -19.34 -3.05
N HIS A 111 -13.37 -18.37 -2.82
CA HIS A 111 -14.53 -18.51 -1.93
C HIS A 111 -15.85 -18.74 -2.66
N SER A 112 -15.87 -18.78 -3.99
CA SER A 112 -17.05 -19.28 -4.72
C SER A 112 -17.23 -20.79 -4.58
N ASP A 113 -16.13 -21.53 -4.37
CA ASP A 113 -16.12 -23.00 -4.48
C ASP A 113 -15.74 -23.72 -3.15
N GLY A 114 -15.39 -22.96 -2.11
CA GLY A 114 -14.97 -23.50 -0.81
C GLY A 114 -16.15 -23.81 0.11
N HIS A 115 -16.26 -25.06 0.56
CA HIS A 115 -17.28 -25.65 1.45
C HIS A 115 -17.39 -25.04 2.88
N ARG A 116 -17.28 -23.72 3.05
CA ARG A 116 -17.75 -23.02 4.25
C ARG A 116 -19.17 -22.55 3.98
N GLY A 117 -20.13 -23.22 4.63
CA GLY A 117 -21.56 -23.00 4.39
C GLY A 117 -21.96 -21.53 4.40
N GLY A 118 -22.62 -21.11 3.32
CA GLY A 118 -23.81 -20.27 3.43
C GLY A 118 -23.66 -18.74 3.39
N HIS A 119 -22.79 -18.16 2.56
CA HIS A 119 -22.96 -16.75 2.18
C HIS A 119 -22.90 -16.57 0.66
N ASN A 120 -24.09 -16.44 0.05
CA ASN A 120 -24.23 -16.00 -1.33
C ASN A 120 -23.45 -14.70 -1.56
N LEU A 121 -22.41 -14.78 -2.41
CA LEU A 121 -21.57 -13.65 -2.81
C LEU A 121 -22.30 -12.67 -3.76
N GLY A 122 -23.47 -13.04 -4.28
CA GLY A 122 -24.32 -12.20 -5.15
C GLY A 122 -25.21 -11.18 -4.43
N GLY A 123 -24.86 -10.75 -3.21
CA GLY A 123 -25.65 -9.78 -2.44
C GLY A 123 -25.23 -8.33 -2.71
N HIS A 124 -26.21 -7.45 -2.87
CA HIS A 124 -26.07 -5.99 -3.02
C HIS A 124 -25.18 -5.40 -1.91
N ILE A 125 -24.31 -4.44 -2.25
CA ILE A 125 -23.58 -3.64 -1.24
C ILE A 125 -24.59 -2.65 -0.67
N ASP A 126 -24.82 -2.71 0.64
CA ASP A 126 -25.71 -1.77 1.33
C ASP A 126 -25.21 -0.33 1.12
N SER A 127 -26.13 0.62 0.94
CA SER A 127 -25.81 1.97 0.44
C SER A 127 -25.38 2.95 1.53
N GLY A 128 -24.94 2.46 2.69
CA GLY A 128 -24.38 3.26 3.78
C GLY A 128 -22.85 3.38 3.71
N GLY A 129 -22.27 3.99 4.75
CA GLY A 129 -20.82 4.19 4.86
C GLY A 129 -20.24 4.96 3.67
N LEU A 130 -19.23 4.39 3.01
CA LEU A 130 -18.52 5.02 1.90
C LEU A 130 -19.41 5.36 0.71
N LEU A 131 -20.43 4.53 0.43
CA LEU A 131 -21.36 4.82 -0.67
C LEU A 131 -22.22 6.05 -0.37
N GLN A 132 -22.63 6.24 0.88
CA GLN A 132 -23.36 7.43 1.32
C GLN A 132 -22.46 8.67 1.30
N ASP A 133 -21.18 8.54 1.67
CA ASP A 133 -20.21 9.65 1.63
C ASP A 133 -19.97 10.15 0.19
N PHE A 134 -19.81 9.21 -0.75
CA PHE A 134 -19.61 9.52 -2.16
C PHE A 134 -20.87 10.02 -2.86
N PHE A 135 -22.01 9.34 -2.68
CA PHE A 135 -23.20 9.52 -3.51
C PHE A 135 -24.39 10.18 -2.78
N GLY A 136 -24.22 10.50 -1.49
CA GLY A 136 -25.29 11.08 -0.66
C GLY A 136 -26.35 10.04 -0.27
N GLU A 137 -27.26 10.44 0.63
CA GLU A 137 -28.33 9.54 1.12
C GLU A 137 -29.30 9.12 0.00
N ASP A 138 -29.51 10.00 -0.98
CA ASP A 138 -30.39 9.75 -2.12
C ASP A 138 -29.70 9.05 -3.29
N GLY A 139 -28.38 8.84 -3.22
CA GLY A 139 -27.56 8.20 -4.24
C GLY A 139 -27.45 9.00 -5.55
N LYS A 140 -27.86 10.28 -5.57
CA LYS A 140 -27.90 11.10 -6.79
C LYS A 140 -26.64 11.93 -7.00
N LYS A 141 -25.88 12.21 -5.94
CA LYS A 141 -24.59 12.91 -6.08
C LYS A 141 -23.69 12.09 -6.99
N ARG A 142 -22.91 12.77 -7.81
CA ARG A 142 -21.93 12.15 -8.71
C ARG A 142 -20.53 12.38 -8.17
N LEU A 143 -19.70 11.34 -8.22
CA LEU A 143 -18.36 11.35 -7.66
C LEU A 143 -17.38 11.91 -8.70
N GLN A 144 -16.84 13.09 -8.38
CA GLN A 144 -15.92 13.83 -9.23
C GLN A 144 -14.50 13.27 -9.16
N TYR A 145 -13.73 13.49 -10.23
CA TYR A 145 -12.32 13.06 -10.32
C TYR A 145 -11.49 13.47 -9.11
N ASP A 146 -11.48 14.76 -8.77
CA ASP A 146 -10.65 15.28 -7.68
C ASP A 146 -11.06 14.68 -6.32
N THR A 147 -12.35 14.45 -6.10
CA THR A 147 -12.85 13.82 -4.87
C THR A 147 -12.44 12.36 -4.78
N PHE A 148 -12.54 11.61 -5.87
CA PHE A 148 -12.11 10.20 -5.92
C PHE A 148 -10.59 10.07 -5.69
N VAL A 149 -9.81 10.90 -6.35
CA VAL A 149 -8.34 10.93 -6.18
C VAL A 149 -7.96 11.30 -4.75
N GLN A 150 -8.59 12.34 -4.18
CA GLN A 150 -8.31 12.75 -2.81
C GLN A 150 -8.67 11.65 -1.82
N PHE A 151 -9.80 10.98 -2.00
CA PHE A 151 -10.17 9.84 -1.17
C PHE A 151 -9.11 8.73 -1.19
N LEU A 152 -8.63 8.34 -2.38
CA LEU A 152 -7.58 7.32 -2.46
C LEU A 152 -6.27 7.78 -1.83
N ARG A 153 -5.90 9.07 -1.93
CA ARG A 153 -4.75 9.65 -1.22
C ARG A 153 -4.92 9.55 0.30
N ASP A 154 -6.08 9.95 0.80
CA ASP A 154 -6.41 9.93 2.22
C ASP A 154 -6.40 8.49 2.78
N LEU A 155 -6.90 7.52 2.00
CA LEU A 155 -6.84 6.10 2.36
C LEU A 155 -5.40 5.62 2.58
N HIS A 156 -4.49 5.95 1.66
CA HIS A 156 -3.08 5.58 1.77
C HIS A 156 -2.37 6.33 2.91
N GLU A 157 -2.72 7.59 3.15
CA GLU A 157 -2.18 8.37 4.27
C GLU A 157 -2.66 7.83 5.63
N GLU A 158 -3.92 7.42 5.74
CA GLU A 158 -4.43 6.76 6.94
C GLU A 158 -3.70 5.44 7.21
N MET A 159 -3.46 4.60 6.20
CA MET A 159 -2.64 3.39 6.34
C MET A 159 -1.25 3.70 6.92
N LEU A 160 -0.63 4.78 6.44
CA LEU A 160 0.69 5.20 6.91
C LEU A 160 0.67 5.71 8.35
N LYS A 161 -0.34 6.50 8.73
CA LYS A 161 -0.52 6.96 10.12
C LYS A 161 -0.72 5.79 11.07
N LEU A 162 -1.45 4.77 10.64
CA LEU A 162 -1.69 3.57 11.44
C LEU A 162 -0.43 2.73 11.63
N GLU A 163 0.39 2.59 10.58
CA GLU A 163 1.71 1.96 10.69
C GLU A 163 2.59 2.71 11.71
N PHE A 164 2.64 4.05 11.63
CA PHE A 164 3.40 4.85 12.58
C PHE A 164 2.86 4.72 14.00
N ALA A 165 1.54 4.80 14.19
CA ALA A 165 0.89 4.69 15.50
C ALA A 165 1.09 3.32 16.15
N HIS A 166 1.23 2.26 15.34
CA HIS A 166 1.60 0.94 15.84
C HIS A 166 3.00 0.95 16.47
N TYR A 167 3.97 1.59 15.82
CA TYR A 167 5.33 1.71 16.32
C TYR A 167 5.51 2.79 17.40
N ASP A 168 4.69 3.85 17.42
CA ASP A 168 4.64 4.84 18.50
C ASP A 168 3.86 4.31 19.70
N TYR A 169 4.28 3.14 20.18
CA TYR A 169 3.62 2.36 21.21
C TYR A 169 3.41 3.13 22.52
N LYS A 170 4.30 4.09 22.82
CA LYS A 170 4.26 4.93 24.03
C LYS A 170 3.61 6.30 23.81
N PHE A 171 3.02 6.57 22.65
CA PHE A 171 2.34 7.84 22.33
C PHE A 171 3.22 9.08 22.54
N ARG A 172 4.47 9.00 22.09
CA ARG A 172 5.46 10.08 22.23
C ARG A 172 5.44 11.03 21.03
N GLY A 173 4.68 10.71 19.97
CA GLY A 173 4.74 11.40 18.69
C GLY A 173 6.00 11.07 17.88
N THR A 174 6.81 10.12 18.35
CA THR A 174 8.07 9.69 17.74
C THR A 174 8.32 8.22 18.01
N ILE A 175 8.88 7.51 17.03
CA ILE A 175 9.26 6.08 17.14
C ILE A 175 10.76 5.93 17.37
N SER A 176 11.19 4.78 17.93
CA SER A 176 12.62 4.51 18.13
C SER A 176 13.34 4.19 16.81
N ALA A 177 14.66 4.29 16.79
CA ALA A 177 15.49 3.83 15.69
C ALA A 177 15.21 2.37 15.30
N LYS A 178 15.05 1.50 16.31
CA LYS A 178 14.76 0.08 16.12
C LYS A 178 13.38 -0.13 15.50
N ASP A 179 12.36 0.59 15.95
CA ASP A 179 11.01 0.53 15.37
C ASP A 179 10.97 1.06 13.93
N PHE A 180 11.71 2.14 13.65
CA PHE A 180 11.86 2.63 12.29
C PHE A 180 12.53 1.57 11.40
N ALA A 181 13.60 0.93 11.86
CA ALA A 181 14.28 -0.15 11.15
C ALA A 181 13.37 -1.36 10.90
N LEU A 182 12.62 -1.80 11.91
CA LEU A 182 11.58 -2.82 11.78
C LEU A 182 10.55 -2.45 10.70
N SER A 183 10.09 -1.19 10.69
CA SER A 183 9.18 -0.71 9.67
C SER A 183 9.77 -0.79 8.25
N MET A 184 11.08 -0.61 8.07
CA MET A 184 11.71 -0.69 6.75
C MET A 184 11.74 -2.14 6.23
N VAL A 185 11.98 -3.11 7.12
CA VAL A 185 12.20 -4.52 6.77
C VAL A 185 10.94 -5.38 6.83
N ALA A 186 9.82 -4.85 7.34
CA ALA A 186 8.54 -5.56 7.50
C ALA A 186 7.94 -6.18 6.23
N SER A 187 8.42 -5.78 5.05
CA SER A 187 8.01 -6.40 3.77
C SER A 187 9.21 -6.65 2.86
N ALA A 188 10.38 -6.83 3.46
CA ALA A 188 11.57 -7.29 2.75
C ALA A 188 11.36 -8.71 2.20
N ASP A 189 12.13 -9.08 1.17
CA ASP A 189 12.11 -10.47 0.71
C ASP A 189 12.57 -11.43 1.82
N LEU A 190 11.80 -12.50 2.03
CA LEU A 190 12.01 -13.51 3.08
C LEU A 190 13.42 -14.12 3.01
N LYS A 191 14.03 -14.14 1.83
CA LYS A 191 15.41 -14.61 1.61
C LYS A 191 16.45 -13.80 2.40
N TYR A 192 16.22 -12.50 2.57
CA TYR A 192 17.15 -11.59 3.25
C TYR A 192 16.68 -11.20 4.65
N LEU A 193 15.43 -11.54 5.00
CA LEU A 193 14.79 -11.04 6.21
C LEU A 193 15.57 -11.35 7.49
N ASN A 194 16.07 -12.58 7.68
CA ASN A 194 16.83 -12.93 8.89
C ASN A 194 18.07 -12.05 9.05
N LYS A 195 18.85 -11.85 7.98
CA LYS A 195 20.03 -10.98 8.02
C LYS A 195 19.66 -9.53 8.35
N LEU A 196 18.57 -9.04 7.79
CA LEU A 196 18.08 -7.69 8.06
C LEU A 196 17.63 -7.54 9.51
N LEU A 197 16.93 -8.54 10.07
CA LEU A 197 16.54 -8.54 11.47
C LEU A 197 17.75 -8.58 12.41
N ASP A 198 18.80 -9.33 12.07
CA ASP A 198 20.07 -9.28 12.82
C ASP A 198 20.65 -7.85 12.82
N ARG A 199 20.61 -7.13 11.69
CA ARG A 199 21.02 -5.71 11.62
C ARG A 199 20.12 -4.79 12.44
N VAL A 200 18.82 -5.08 12.52
CA VAL A 200 17.90 -4.32 13.38
C VAL A 200 18.23 -4.55 14.85
N ASP A 201 18.54 -5.78 15.26
CA ASP A 201 18.92 -6.08 16.64
C ASP A 201 20.28 -5.50 17.03
N ASP A 202 21.23 -5.40 16.09
CA ASP A 202 22.51 -4.72 16.28
C ASP A 202 22.36 -3.25 16.71
N LEU A 203 21.23 -2.59 16.41
CA LEU A 203 21.00 -1.18 16.79
C LEU A 203 21.05 -0.96 18.31
N ASP A 204 20.66 -1.95 19.11
CA ASP A 204 20.70 -1.85 20.58
C ASP A 204 22.14 -1.72 21.10
N ASN A 205 23.12 -2.18 20.31
CA ASN A 205 24.54 -2.14 20.64
C ASN A 205 25.26 -0.90 20.07
N GLU A 206 24.53 -0.01 19.39
CA GLU A 206 25.06 1.20 18.75
C GLU A 206 24.55 2.46 19.49
N PRO A 207 25.27 3.00 20.49
CA PRO A 207 24.79 4.11 21.31
C PRO A 207 24.46 5.38 20.49
N GLN A 208 25.21 5.58 19.40
CA GLN A 208 25.01 6.70 18.47
C GLN A 208 23.72 6.62 17.66
N LEU A 209 23.18 5.41 17.43
CA LEU A 209 21.97 5.20 16.63
C LEU A 209 20.75 4.88 17.51
N SER A 210 20.92 4.13 18.59
CA SER A 210 19.82 3.69 19.49
C SER A 210 19.02 4.84 20.11
N HIS A 211 19.64 5.99 20.34
CA HIS A 211 18.96 7.17 20.88
C HIS A 211 18.17 7.98 19.83
N ILE A 212 18.34 7.69 18.54
CA ILE A 212 17.62 8.38 17.47
C ILE A 212 16.12 8.11 17.62
N ARG A 213 15.33 9.18 17.48
CA ARG A 213 13.88 9.12 17.40
C ARG A 213 13.42 9.72 16.09
N ILE A 214 12.42 9.09 15.49
CA ILE A 214 11.88 9.44 14.17
C ILE A 214 10.46 9.97 14.35
N SER A 215 10.21 11.17 13.84
CA SER A 215 8.87 11.79 13.81
C SER A 215 7.98 11.22 12.71
N PHE A 216 6.68 11.51 12.77
CA PHE A 216 5.75 11.10 11.70
C PHE A 216 6.12 11.71 10.33
N GLU A 217 6.57 12.97 10.30
CA GLU A 217 6.97 13.64 9.04
C GLU A 217 8.21 13.02 8.41
N GLU A 218 9.19 12.63 9.24
CA GLU A 218 10.35 11.86 8.78
C GLU A 218 9.92 10.48 8.27
N PHE A 219 9.08 9.77 9.02
CA PHE A 219 8.52 8.48 8.61
C PHE A 219 7.78 8.57 7.26
N LYS A 220 6.98 9.62 7.08
CA LYS A 220 6.25 9.92 5.84
C LYS A 220 7.20 10.21 4.68
N SER A 221 8.25 10.98 4.93
CA SER A 221 9.28 11.27 3.92
C SER A 221 9.94 9.99 3.40
N PHE A 222 10.28 9.04 4.28
CA PHE A 222 10.80 7.73 3.85
C PHE A 222 9.76 6.91 3.08
N ALA A 223 8.50 6.92 3.51
CA ALA A 223 7.42 6.23 2.79
C ALA A 223 7.22 6.79 1.37
N GLU A 224 7.35 8.11 1.19
CA GLU A 224 7.33 8.74 -0.14
C GLU A 224 8.53 8.33 -1.00
N LEU A 225 9.72 8.18 -0.41
CA LEU A 225 10.86 7.63 -1.14
C LEU A 225 10.58 6.19 -1.62
N ARG A 226 9.98 5.35 -0.78
CA ARG A 226 9.61 3.96 -1.15
C ARG A 226 8.64 3.89 -2.32
N LYS A 227 7.73 4.87 -2.48
CA LYS A 227 6.84 4.97 -3.65
C LYS A 227 7.59 5.32 -4.94
N LYS A 228 8.78 5.90 -4.83
CA LYS A 228 9.59 6.42 -5.94
C LYS A 228 10.87 5.60 -6.17
N LEU A 229 10.87 4.32 -5.82
CA LEU A 229 12.04 3.45 -5.98
C LEU A 229 12.50 3.28 -7.44
N GLN A 230 11.60 3.28 -8.42
CA GLN A 230 11.97 3.20 -9.83
C GLN A 230 12.77 4.43 -10.32
N PRO A 231 12.30 5.67 -10.17
CA PRO A 231 13.14 6.83 -10.50
C PRO A 231 14.36 6.93 -9.58
N PHE A 232 14.27 6.52 -8.32
CA PHE A 232 15.43 6.45 -7.43
C PHE A 232 16.46 5.42 -7.91
N SER A 233 16.06 4.32 -8.54
CA SER A 233 16.97 3.31 -9.04
C SER A 233 17.78 3.78 -10.24
N LEU A 234 17.22 4.66 -11.07
CA LEU A 234 17.97 5.36 -12.13
C LEU A 234 19.08 6.24 -11.53
N ALA A 235 18.82 6.84 -10.35
CA ALA A 235 19.79 7.66 -9.65
C ALA A 235 21.01 6.86 -9.16
N LEU A 236 20.88 5.55 -8.88
CA LEU A 236 22.02 4.66 -8.61
C LEU A 236 23.01 4.63 -9.77
N PHE A 237 22.52 4.55 -11.01
CA PHE A 237 23.37 4.55 -12.20
C PHE A 237 24.02 5.92 -12.47
N CYS A 238 23.32 7.01 -12.16
CA CYS A 238 23.80 8.37 -12.45
C CYS A 238 24.74 8.93 -11.37
N PHE A 239 24.49 8.62 -10.09
CA PHE A 239 25.24 9.17 -8.96
C PHE A 239 26.17 8.17 -8.30
N GLY A 240 25.96 6.86 -8.49
CA GLY A 240 26.88 5.88 -7.98
C GLY A 240 28.26 6.08 -8.60
N GLN A 241 29.32 5.70 -7.87
CA GLN A 241 30.63 5.53 -8.50
C GLN A 241 30.50 4.53 -9.66
N VAL A 242 31.54 4.41 -10.50
CA VAL A 242 31.58 3.54 -11.71
C VAL A 242 31.05 2.11 -11.48
N ASN A 243 30.98 1.66 -10.22
CA ASN A 243 30.53 0.34 -9.80
C ASN A 243 29.05 0.25 -9.32
N GLY A 244 28.25 1.32 -9.35
CA GLY A 244 26.82 1.29 -8.95
C GLY A 244 26.59 1.31 -7.42
N LEU A 245 27.51 1.91 -6.67
CA LEU A 245 27.45 2.06 -5.21
C LEU A 245 27.12 3.51 -4.82
N LEU A 246 26.12 3.71 -3.95
CA LEU A 246 25.74 5.02 -3.41
C LEU A 246 26.39 5.28 -2.06
N THR A 247 27.11 6.40 -1.96
CA THR A 247 27.50 6.96 -0.66
C THR A 247 26.29 7.63 0.01
N ARG A 248 26.38 7.96 1.30
CA ARG A 248 25.35 8.71 2.03
C ARG A 248 25.00 10.04 1.35
N SER A 249 26.01 10.77 0.86
CA SER A 249 25.82 12.01 0.12
C SER A 249 25.10 11.79 -1.21
N ASP A 250 25.41 10.70 -1.91
CA ASP A 250 24.73 10.37 -3.16
C ASP A 250 23.29 9.95 -2.91
N PHE A 251 23.03 9.17 -1.85
CA PHE A 251 21.69 8.79 -1.43
C PHE A 251 20.83 10.03 -1.10
N LYS A 252 21.36 10.96 -0.30
CA LYS A 252 20.69 12.23 0.05
C LYS A 252 20.41 13.08 -1.20
N ARG A 253 21.39 13.16 -2.10
CA ARG A 253 21.27 13.89 -3.37
C ARG A 253 20.24 13.24 -4.29
N ALA A 254 20.24 11.92 -4.43
CA ALA A 254 19.28 11.18 -5.22
C ALA A 254 17.85 11.38 -4.69
N ALA A 255 17.65 11.24 -3.37
CA ALA A 255 16.34 11.41 -2.75
C ALA A 255 15.78 12.82 -3.00
N SER A 256 16.61 13.84 -2.80
CA SER A 256 16.19 15.23 -2.98
C SER A 256 16.03 15.65 -4.44
N GLN A 257 17.01 15.39 -5.30
CA GLN A 257 17.05 15.90 -6.67
C GLN A 257 16.19 15.09 -7.64
N VAL A 258 16.07 13.77 -7.43
CA VAL A 258 15.33 12.90 -8.35
C VAL A 258 13.93 12.61 -7.83
N CYS A 259 13.80 12.35 -6.52
CA CYS A 259 12.52 11.99 -5.93
C CYS A 259 11.77 13.17 -5.30
N GLY A 260 12.42 14.33 -5.14
CA GLY A 260 11.83 15.48 -4.44
C GLY A 260 11.57 15.21 -2.96
N VAL A 261 12.30 14.28 -2.35
CA VAL A 261 12.14 13.84 -0.95
C VAL A 261 13.34 14.29 -0.15
N SER A 262 13.10 15.02 0.93
CA SER A 262 14.14 15.40 1.88
C SER A 262 14.22 14.37 3.01
N LEU A 263 15.41 13.83 3.26
CA LEU A 263 15.66 12.91 4.37
C LEU A 263 16.70 13.50 5.32
N THR A 264 16.50 13.31 6.61
CA THR A 264 17.43 13.76 7.64
C THR A 264 18.65 12.83 7.69
N ASP A 265 19.79 13.34 8.18
CA ASP A 265 21.02 12.55 8.26
C ASP A 265 20.83 11.33 9.17
N ASN A 266 20.06 11.48 10.26
CA ASN A 266 19.66 10.38 11.14
C ASN A 266 18.95 9.25 10.38
N MET A 267 17.99 9.58 9.50
CA MET A 267 17.30 8.57 8.70
C MET A 267 18.25 7.85 7.75
N ILE A 268 19.17 8.60 7.13
CA ILE A 268 20.15 8.04 6.20
C ILE A 268 21.10 7.09 6.94
N GLU A 269 21.58 7.45 8.12
CA GLU A 269 22.42 6.55 8.93
C GLU A 269 21.68 5.25 9.28
N LEU A 270 20.40 5.32 9.66
CA LEU A 270 19.60 4.12 9.95
C LEU A 270 19.37 3.26 8.70
N VAL A 271 19.12 3.88 7.54
CA VAL A 271 19.01 3.18 6.25
C VAL A 271 20.31 2.44 5.93
N PHE A 272 21.46 3.12 6.00
CA PHE A 272 22.76 2.50 5.73
C PHE A 272 23.06 1.40 6.74
N HIS A 273 22.79 1.59 8.03
CA HIS A 273 23.00 0.54 9.02
C HIS A 273 22.21 -0.73 8.68
N VAL A 274 20.93 -0.60 8.29
CA VAL A 274 20.07 -1.75 8.01
C VAL A 274 20.41 -2.44 6.69
N PHE A 275 20.68 -1.67 5.62
CA PHE A 275 20.78 -2.21 4.27
C PHE A 275 22.22 -2.44 3.78
N ASP A 276 23.25 -1.78 4.34
CA ASP A 276 24.66 -2.05 4.01
C ASP A 276 25.07 -3.40 4.63
N THR A 277 24.88 -4.48 3.87
CA THR A 277 25.04 -5.84 4.38
C THR A 277 26.49 -6.28 4.39
N ASN A 278 27.30 -5.77 3.46
CA ASN A 278 28.72 -6.07 3.36
C ASN A 278 29.61 -5.12 4.20
N ARG A 279 29.03 -4.05 4.75
CA ARG A 279 29.68 -3.01 5.57
C ARG A 279 30.79 -2.28 4.82
N ASP A 280 30.62 -2.07 3.52
CA ASP A 280 31.57 -1.32 2.70
C ASP A 280 31.37 0.21 2.78
N GLY A 281 30.35 0.66 3.51
CA GLY A 281 30.01 2.07 3.72
C GLY A 281 29.16 2.68 2.60
N SER A 282 28.78 1.88 1.60
CA SER A 282 27.96 2.25 0.46
C SER A 282 26.72 1.36 0.35
N LEU A 283 25.73 1.79 -0.44
CA LEU A 283 24.57 0.96 -0.76
C LEU A 283 24.55 0.60 -2.23
N SER A 284 24.50 -0.70 -2.52
CA SER A 284 24.21 -1.21 -3.86
C SER A 284 22.71 -1.27 -4.16
N SER A 285 22.36 -1.43 -5.43
CA SER A 285 20.96 -1.68 -5.85
C SER A 285 20.39 -2.97 -5.26
N ASP A 286 21.22 -3.99 -5.11
CA ASP A 286 20.82 -5.30 -4.58
C ASP A 286 20.53 -5.25 -3.07
N GLU A 287 21.24 -4.38 -2.35
CA GLU A 287 21.08 -4.19 -0.90
C GLU A 287 19.86 -3.37 -0.53
N PHE A 288 19.54 -2.33 -1.31
CA PHE A 288 18.46 -1.40 -0.96
C PHE A 288 17.22 -1.58 -1.83
N ILE A 289 17.35 -1.49 -3.16
CA ILE A 289 16.20 -1.49 -4.08
C ILE A 289 15.52 -2.85 -4.09
N ARG A 290 16.26 -3.94 -4.29
CA ARG A 290 15.65 -5.29 -4.37
C ARG A 290 14.93 -5.68 -3.09
N VAL A 291 15.42 -5.23 -1.95
CA VAL A 291 14.80 -5.51 -0.65
C VAL A 291 13.48 -4.75 -0.50
N LEU A 292 13.41 -3.50 -0.95
CA LEU A 292 12.21 -2.66 -0.81
C LEU A 292 11.19 -2.81 -1.94
N GLU A 293 11.61 -3.22 -3.14
CA GLU A 293 10.72 -3.41 -4.29
C GLU A 293 9.63 -4.46 -4.04
N LYS A 294 9.92 -5.48 -3.21
CA LYS A 294 8.92 -6.48 -2.86
C LYS A 294 7.75 -5.88 -2.10
N ARG A 295 7.97 -4.88 -1.24
CA ARG A 295 6.90 -4.18 -0.52
C ARG A 295 5.98 -3.38 -1.45
N ALA A 296 6.57 -2.65 -2.39
CA ALA A 296 5.81 -1.89 -3.38
C ALA A 296 4.95 -2.83 -4.23
N ARG A 297 5.50 -4.00 -4.59
CA ARG A 297 4.73 -5.09 -5.18
C ARG A 297 3.70 -5.66 -4.22
N ASP A 298 3.98 -6.01 -2.97
CA ASP A 298 2.99 -6.63 -2.07
C ASP A 298 1.78 -5.72 -1.77
N ILE A 299 1.95 -4.39 -1.80
CA ILE A 299 0.84 -3.40 -1.70
C ILE A 299 0.11 -3.25 -3.05
N ALA A 300 0.83 -3.24 -4.18
CA ALA A 300 0.24 -3.14 -5.53
C ALA A 300 -0.29 -4.49 -6.09
N GLU A 301 0.17 -5.59 -5.50
CA GLU A 301 0.04 -6.99 -5.90
C GLU A 301 -0.14 -7.90 -4.67
N PRO A 302 -1.24 -7.75 -3.88
CA PRO A 302 -1.80 -8.92 -3.21
C PRO A 302 -2.14 -10.04 -4.22
N THR A 303 -2.15 -9.73 -5.51
CA THR A 303 -2.45 -10.59 -6.65
C THR A 303 -1.85 -10.03 -7.94
N GLU A 304 -0.67 -10.48 -8.34
CA GLU A 304 0.00 -10.24 -9.65
C GLU A 304 -0.82 -10.75 -10.88
N ALA A 305 -2.13 -11.02 -10.74
CA ALA A 305 -2.95 -11.55 -11.84
C ALA A 305 -4.37 -10.96 -11.95
N GLY A 306 -4.77 -10.01 -11.08
CA GLY A 306 -6.15 -9.50 -11.05
C GLY A 306 -6.33 -8.16 -11.77
N ILE A 307 -5.75 -7.10 -11.21
CA ILE A 307 -5.97 -5.71 -11.69
C ILE A 307 -5.21 -5.45 -12.99
N LEU A 308 -3.96 -5.90 -13.12
CA LEU A 308 -3.18 -5.75 -14.36
C LEU A 308 -3.74 -6.57 -15.53
N ASN A 309 -4.32 -7.75 -15.29
CA ASN A 309 -5.06 -8.51 -16.31
C ASN A 309 -6.39 -7.86 -16.67
N PHE A 310 -7.08 -7.23 -15.71
CA PHE A 310 -8.29 -6.44 -16.00
C PHE A 310 -7.95 -5.22 -16.88
N MET A 311 -6.85 -4.52 -16.58
CA MET A 311 -6.34 -3.40 -17.38
C MET A 311 -5.84 -3.84 -18.77
N SER A 312 -5.24 -5.02 -18.91
CA SER A 312 -4.84 -5.57 -20.22
C SER A 312 -6.04 -6.06 -21.05
N CYS A 313 -7.07 -6.61 -20.41
CA CYS A 313 -8.31 -7.05 -21.07
C CYS A 313 -9.15 -5.88 -21.59
N CYS A 314 -9.24 -4.75 -20.88
CA CYS A 314 -9.95 -3.57 -21.37
C CYS A 314 -9.31 -2.96 -22.64
N GLY A 315 -7.99 -3.13 -22.84
CA GLY A 315 -7.31 -2.74 -24.08
C GLY A 315 -7.74 -3.54 -25.33
N ASN A 316 -8.33 -4.73 -25.15
CA ASN A 316 -8.88 -5.52 -26.26
C ASN A 316 -10.32 -5.11 -26.66
N CYS A 317 -11.01 -4.29 -25.86
CA CYS A 317 -12.35 -3.82 -26.19
C CYS A 317 -12.37 -2.63 -27.18
N THR A 318 -11.23 -2.01 -27.45
CA THR A 318 -11.09 -0.95 -28.48
C THR A 318 -10.67 -1.45 -29.86
N ARG A 319 -10.51 -2.77 -30.06
CA ARG A 319 -10.05 -3.33 -31.35
C ARG A 319 -11.18 -3.74 -32.32
N ASN A 320 -12.44 -3.65 -31.91
CA ASN A 320 -13.60 -4.02 -32.75
C ASN A 320 -14.43 -2.84 -33.29
N TYR A 321 -13.91 -1.61 -33.24
CA TYR A 321 -14.50 -0.45 -33.94
C TYR A 321 -13.54 0.15 -35.00
N LYS A 322 -12.82 -0.72 -35.72
CA LYS A 322 -12.17 -0.36 -37.01
C LYS A 322 -12.21 -1.54 -37.97
N SER A 323 -13.41 -1.98 -38.33
CA SER A 323 -13.63 -2.81 -39.50
C SER A 323 -14.89 -2.31 -40.21
N ASN A 324 -14.77 -1.17 -40.92
CA ASN A 324 -15.62 -0.80 -42.06
C ASN A 324 -15.22 0.56 -42.69
N LEU A 325 -13.93 0.84 -42.77
CA LEU A 325 -13.40 1.85 -43.69
C LEU A 325 -11.98 1.45 -44.02
N LEU A 326 -11.83 0.75 -45.15
CA LEU A 326 -10.65 0.64 -46.02
C LEU A 326 -10.83 -0.59 -46.94
N SER A 327 -11.97 -0.64 -47.65
CA SER A 327 -12.12 -1.41 -48.88
C SER A 327 -11.98 -0.45 -50.05
N SER A 328 -10.78 0.07 -50.27
CA SER A 328 -10.40 0.75 -51.50
C SER A 328 -8.90 0.97 -51.48
N TRP A 329 -8.24 0.72 -52.61
CA TRP A 329 -6.83 0.94 -52.92
C TRP A 329 -5.85 -0.21 -52.60
N SER A 330 -5.95 -1.27 -53.40
CA SER A 330 -4.77 -2.03 -53.85
C SER A 330 -4.79 -2.13 -55.39
N THR A 331 -4.02 -1.28 -56.05
CA THR A 331 -3.50 -1.37 -57.44
C THR A 331 -2.59 -0.15 -57.58
N SER A 332 -1.31 -0.21 -57.94
CA SER A 332 -0.57 -1.14 -58.78
C SER A 332 0.94 -1.05 -58.45
N CYS A 333 1.70 -1.96 -59.05
CA CYS A 333 3.15 -1.88 -59.25
C CYS A 333 3.70 -0.50 -59.60
#